data_AF-A0A6B3ER45-F1
#
_entry.id   AF-A0A6B3ER45-F1
#
_cell.length_a   1.000
_cell.length_b   1.000
_cell.length_c   1.000
_cell.angle_alpha   90.00
_cell.angle_beta   90.00
_cell.angle_gamma   90.00
#
_symmetry.space_group_name_H-M   'P 1'
#
loop_
_entity.id
_entity.type
_entity.pdbx_description
1 polymer ?
#
loop_
_entity_poly.entity_id
_entity_poly.type
_entity_poly.pdbx_seq_one_letter_code
_entity_poly.pdbx_strand_id
1 'polypeptide(L)'
;MKKTAGALVGLAASGALAVALPILAVTAADADSSTCSAGGAQAVDTAAVAAQVRKVLDGADGKPVSVPGLDDPAGQVPYARTIQATGVAMNIPARGQVVALATALQESGLRNLPYGDRDSLGLFQQRPSQGWGATS
;
A
#
# COMPACT_ATOMS: atom_id res chain seq x y z
N MET A 1 -56.42 46.39 -27.40
CA MET A 1 -56.35 46.38 -28.88
C MET A 1 -56.18 44.93 -29.34
N LYS A 2 -57.13 44.46 -30.17
CA LYS A 2 -57.04 43.40 -31.21
C LYS A 2 -56.22 42.15 -30.86
N LYS A 3 -56.77 41.02 -30.38
CA LYS A 3 -57.61 39.98 -31.05
C LYS A 3 -57.04 39.41 -32.36
N THR A 4 -57.03 38.05 -32.40
CA THR A 4 -57.00 37.11 -33.55
C THR A 4 -55.64 36.92 -34.23
N ALA A 5 -55.23 35.74 -34.72
CA ALA A 5 -55.90 34.51 -35.19
C ALA A 5 -54.93 33.31 -34.99
N GLY A 6 -55.26 32.03 -35.13
CA GLY A 6 -56.42 31.31 -35.65
C GLY A 6 -56.04 29.83 -35.70
N ALA A 7 -57.00 28.95 -35.45
CA ALA A 7 -56.85 27.51 -35.38
C ALA A 7 -56.67 26.85 -36.76
N LEU A 8 -56.04 25.68 -36.80
CA LEU A 8 -56.38 24.61 -37.74
C LEU A 8 -56.28 23.25 -37.02
N VAL A 9 -57.45 22.66 -36.80
CA VAL A 9 -57.64 21.23 -36.51
C VAL A 9 -57.60 20.51 -37.86
N GLY A 10 -56.79 19.46 -37.96
CA GLY A 10 -56.74 18.56 -39.11
C GLY A 10 -56.57 17.12 -38.64
N LEU A 11 -57.68 16.39 -38.63
CA LEU A 11 -57.81 14.96 -38.39
C LEU A 11 -57.45 14.20 -39.69
N ALA A 12 -56.48 13.27 -39.65
CA ALA A 12 -56.45 12.10 -40.53
C ALA A 12 -55.44 11.06 -40.02
N ALA A 13 -55.94 9.86 -39.79
CA ALA A 13 -55.20 8.67 -39.37
C ALA A 13 -54.35 8.08 -40.50
N SER A 14 -53.19 7.52 -40.15
CA SER A 14 -52.65 6.20 -40.57
C SER A 14 -51.12 6.18 -40.47
N GLY A 15 -50.55 5.38 -39.56
CA GLY A 15 -49.11 5.07 -39.53
C GLY A 15 -48.53 4.88 -38.13
N ALA A 16 -48.32 3.63 -37.73
CA ALA A 16 -47.88 3.17 -36.41
C ALA A 16 -46.51 3.71 -35.95
N LEU A 17 -46.37 3.99 -34.64
CA LEU A 17 -45.54 3.19 -33.71
C LEU A 17 -45.55 3.88 -32.33
N ALA A 18 -46.29 3.32 -31.37
CA ALA A 18 -46.27 3.76 -29.99
C ALA A 18 -44.91 3.38 -29.36
N VAL A 19 -44.10 4.38 -29.03
CA VAL A 19 -42.90 4.20 -28.20
C VAL A 19 -43.37 4.01 -26.76
N ALA A 20 -43.49 2.75 -26.36
CA ALA A 20 -43.80 2.36 -24.99
C ALA A 20 -42.62 2.73 -24.07
N LEU A 21 -42.89 3.52 -23.02
CA LEU A 21 -41.99 3.74 -21.90
C LEU A 21 -41.90 2.45 -21.07
N PRO A 22 -40.71 1.85 -20.83
CA PRO A 22 -40.57 0.89 -19.77
C PRO A 22 -40.27 1.64 -18.47
N ILE A 23 -41.26 1.56 -17.57
CA ILE A 23 -41.15 1.84 -16.15
C ILE A 23 -40.01 0.97 -15.60
N LEU A 24 -38.94 1.60 -15.08
CA LEU A 24 -37.84 0.88 -14.45
C LEU A 24 -38.33 0.33 -13.10
N ALA A 25 -38.72 -0.94 -13.08
CA ALA A 25 -38.94 -1.69 -11.86
C ALA A 25 -37.59 -1.84 -11.14
N VAL A 26 -37.45 -1.27 -9.95
CA VAL A 26 -36.42 -1.68 -8.99
C VAL A 26 -36.73 -3.12 -8.60
N THR A 27 -35.99 -4.06 -9.18
CA THR A 27 -35.83 -5.39 -8.60
C THR A 27 -34.77 -5.26 -7.52
N ALA A 28 -35.07 -5.71 -6.30
CA ALA A 28 -34.06 -5.86 -5.26
C ALA A 28 -32.90 -6.67 -5.84
N ALA A 29 -31.72 -6.07 -5.93
CA ALA A 29 -30.52 -6.82 -6.23
C ALA A 29 -30.34 -7.82 -5.09
N ASP A 30 -30.24 -9.09 -5.46
CA ASP A 30 -29.92 -10.17 -4.54
C ASP A 30 -28.65 -9.77 -3.77
N ALA A 31 -28.75 -9.78 -2.45
CA ALA A 31 -27.56 -9.73 -1.61
C ALA A 31 -26.74 -10.97 -1.98
N ASP A 32 -25.64 -10.77 -2.68
CA ASP A 32 -24.68 -11.83 -3.03
C ASP A 32 -23.97 -12.26 -1.74
N SER A 33 -24.70 -13.02 -0.92
CA SER A 33 -24.18 -13.70 0.26
C SER A 33 -23.20 -14.74 -0.25
N SER A 34 -21.91 -14.42 -0.20
CA SER A 34 -20.83 -15.37 -0.45
C SER A 34 -20.99 -16.54 0.52
N THR A 35 -21.55 -17.63 0.04
CA THR A 35 -21.68 -18.87 0.79
C THR A 35 -20.29 -19.51 0.84
N CYS A 36 -19.69 -19.56 2.04
CA CYS A 36 -18.50 -20.37 2.26
C CYS A 36 -18.93 -21.84 2.30
N SER A 37 -18.90 -22.50 1.14
CA SER A 37 -18.96 -23.95 1.06
C SER A 37 -17.71 -24.53 1.70
N ALA A 38 -17.81 -24.95 2.97
CA ALA A 38 -16.82 -25.82 3.61
C ALA A 38 -16.99 -27.25 3.05
N GLY A 39 -16.59 -27.45 1.80
CA GLY A 39 -16.82 -28.69 1.06
C GLY A 39 -15.58 -29.11 0.28
N GLY A 40 -14.83 -30.05 0.85
CA GLY A 40 -13.78 -30.82 0.18
C GLY A 40 -12.38 -30.44 0.62
N ALA A 41 -11.55 -31.45 0.90
CA ALA A 41 -10.10 -31.28 0.94
C ALA A 41 -9.66 -30.87 -0.47
N GLN A 42 -9.63 -29.57 -0.74
CA GLN A 42 -9.00 -29.05 -1.94
C GLN A 42 -7.52 -29.42 -1.79
N ALA A 43 -7.02 -30.26 -2.68
CA ALA A 43 -5.59 -30.57 -2.74
C ALA A 43 -4.86 -29.26 -3.05
N VAL A 44 -4.39 -28.57 -2.01
CA VAL A 44 -3.56 -27.39 -2.14
C VAL A 44 -2.23 -27.87 -2.67
N ASP A 45 -1.89 -27.52 -3.90
CA ASP A 45 -0.57 -27.79 -4.46
C ASP A 45 0.46 -27.00 -3.66
N THR A 46 1.01 -27.66 -2.64
CA THR A 46 1.96 -27.06 -1.71
C THR A 46 3.26 -26.73 -2.43
N ALA A 47 3.58 -27.40 -3.54
CA ALA A 47 4.73 -27.07 -4.38
C ALA A 47 4.48 -25.79 -5.19
N ALA A 48 3.29 -25.61 -5.76
CA ALA A 48 2.91 -24.36 -6.42
C ALA A 48 2.85 -23.18 -5.44
N VAL A 49 2.30 -23.39 -4.23
CA VAL A 49 2.32 -22.38 -3.17
C VAL A 49 3.75 -22.10 -2.73
N ALA A 50 4.60 -23.11 -2.53
CA ALA A 50 6.00 -22.90 -2.17
C ALA A 50 6.79 -22.19 -3.29
N ALA A 51 6.51 -22.48 -4.56
CA ALA A 51 7.11 -21.79 -5.69
C ALA A 51 6.64 -20.33 -5.77
N GLN A 52 5.36 -20.07 -5.47
CA GLN A 52 4.81 -18.72 -5.44
C GLN A 52 5.32 -17.92 -4.23
N VAL A 53 5.41 -18.54 -3.06
CA VAL A 53 6.02 -17.94 -1.86
C VAL A 53 7.49 -17.65 -2.12
N ARG A 54 8.26 -18.60 -2.68
CA ARG A 54 9.64 -18.37 -3.11
C ARG A 54 9.73 -17.21 -4.08
N LYS A 55 8.90 -17.18 -5.12
CA LYS A 55 8.87 -16.07 -6.08
C LYS A 55 8.53 -14.72 -5.44
N VAL A 56 7.67 -14.70 -4.43
CA VAL A 56 7.35 -13.47 -3.66
C VAL A 56 8.50 -13.06 -2.76
N LEU A 57 9.17 -14.02 -2.10
CA LEU A 57 10.33 -13.78 -1.25
C LEU A 57 11.59 -13.39 -2.06
N ASP A 58 11.77 -14.00 -3.23
CA ASP A 58 12.82 -13.75 -4.21
C ASP A 58 12.48 -12.53 -5.08
N GLY A 59 11.23 -12.04 -5.03
CA GLY A 59 10.65 -10.98 -5.87
C GLY A 59 11.13 -9.55 -5.54
N ALA A 60 12.17 -9.40 -4.73
CA ALA A 60 13.07 -8.29 -4.97
C ALA A 60 13.83 -8.66 -6.25
N ASP A 61 13.35 -8.21 -7.42
CA ASP A 61 13.84 -8.52 -8.78
C ASP A 61 15.34 -8.21 -9.04
N GLY A 62 16.19 -8.13 -8.02
CA GLY A 62 17.53 -7.54 -8.07
C GLY A 62 17.50 -6.04 -8.40
N LYS A 63 16.32 -5.47 -8.62
CA LYS A 63 16.16 -4.06 -8.93
C LYS A 63 16.54 -3.25 -7.70
N PRO A 64 17.43 -2.25 -7.85
CA PRO A 64 17.75 -1.36 -6.75
C PRO A 64 16.47 -0.74 -6.23
N VAL A 65 16.23 -0.88 -4.92
CA VAL A 65 15.14 -0.15 -4.26
C VAL A 65 15.44 1.33 -4.49
N SER A 66 14.55 2.09 -5.13
CA SER A 66 14.73 3.53 -5.26
C SER A 66 13.88 4.21 -4.20
N VAL A 67 14.53 4.89 -3.26
CA VAL A 67 13.87 5.71 -2.25
C VAL A 67 14.34 7.14 -2.47
N PRO A 68 13.44 8.09 -2.78
CA PRO A 68 13.81 9.49 -2.90
C PRO A 68 14.53 9.98 -1.64
N GLY A 69 15.67 10.65 -1.82
CA GLY A 69 16.47 11.19 -0.72
C GLY A 69 17.51 10.24 -0.13
N LEU A 70 17.56 8.97 -0.56
CA LEU A 70 18.65 8.05 -0.23
C LEU A 70 19.60 7.94 -1.43
N ASP A 71 20.89 8.13 -1.17
CA ASP A 71 21.99 8.10 -2.14
C ASP A 71 22.51 6.67 -2.40
N ASP A 72 22.42 5.80 -1.40
CA ASP A 72 22.70 4.36 -1.51
C ASP A 72 21.56 3.53 -0.87
N PRO A 73 20.38 3.46 -1.49
CA PRO A 73 19.26 2.68 -0.94
C PRO A 73 19.60 1.20 -0.73
N ALA A 74 20.47 0.61 -1.56
CA ALA A 74 20.86 -0.79 -1.43
C ALA A 74 21.63 -1.03 -0.13
N GLY A 75 22.52 -0.12 0.27
CA GLY A 75 23.21 -0.14 1.56
C GLY A 75 22.37 0.35 2.74
N GLN A 76 21.49 1.33 2.54
CA GLN A 76 20.76 2.03 3.62
C GLN A 76 19.48 1.31 4.06
N VAL A 77 18.68 0.78 3.13
CA VAL A 77 17.39 0.12 3.43
C VAL A 77 17.54 -1.09 4.37
N PRO A 78 18.58 -1.94 4.26
CA PRO A 78 18.80 -3.03 5.21
C PRO A 78 18.95 -2.55 6.66
N TYR A 79 19.63 -1.43 6.90
CA TYR A 79 19.76 -0.87 8.26
C TYR A 79 18.44 -0.30 8.77
N ALA A 80 17.67 0.40 7.94
CA ALA A 80 16.32 0.85 8.29
C ALA A 80 15.40 -0.32 8.67
N ARG A 81 15.45 -1.43 7.91
CA ARG A 81 14.71 -2.66 8.21
C ARG A 81 15.14 -3.25 9.55
N THR A 82 16.43 -3.23 9.85
CA THR A 82 16.96 -3.73 11.13
C THR A 82 16.46 -2.90 12.31
N ILE A 83 16.47 -1.57 12.21
CA ILE A 83 15.95 -0.66 13.24
C ILE A 83 14.46 -0.93 13.49
N GLN A 84 13.66 -0.99 12.41
CA GLN A 84 12.23 -1.25 12.52
C GLN A 84 11.94 -2.63 13.12
N ALA A 85 12.59 -3.69 12.61
CA ALA A 85 12.41 -5.05 13.10
C ALA A 85 12.77 -5.17 14.59
N THR A 86 13.84 -4.51 15.02
CA THR A 86 14.25 -4.47 16.42
C THR A 86 13.22 -3.72 17.28
N GLY A 87 12.71 -2.58 16.80
CA GLY A 87 11.65 -1.84 17.47
C GLY A 87 10.36 -2.65 17.64
N VAL A 88 9.96 -3.41 16.60
CA VAL A 88 8.83 -4.35 16.67
C VAL A 88 9.10 -5.46 17.69
N ALA A 89 10.28 -6.09 17.66
CA ALA A 89 10.65 -7.16 18.57
C ALA A 89 10.67 -6.70 20.04
N MET A 90 11.04 -5.44 20.29
CA MET A 90 11.04 -4.82 21.62
C MET A 90 9.68 -4.23 22.02
N ASN A 91 8.63 -4.41 21.21
CA ASN A 91 7.30 -3.84 21.44
C ASN A 91 7.32 -2.31 21.63
N ILE A 92 8.23 -1.62 20.92
CA ILE A 92 8.32 -0.16 20.93
C ILE A 92 7.13 0.40 20.13
N PRO A 93 6.39 1.39 20.66
CA PRO A 93 5.32 2.05 19.91
C PRO A 93 5.80 2.58 18.56
N ALA A 94 4.94 2.59 17.54
CA ALA A 94 5.30 3.02 16.18
C ALA A 94 6.02 4.39 16.15
N ARG A 95 5.60 5.33 17.00
CA ARG A 95 6.26 6.64 17.15
C ARG A 95 7.74 6.51 17.57
N GLY A 96 8.06 5.60 18.49
CA GLY A 96 9.44 5.36 18.92
C GLY A 96 10.30 4.74 17.81
N GLN A 97 9.71 3.88 16.98
CA GLN A 97 10.39 3.32 15.81
C GLN A 97 10.70 4.40 14.77
N VAL A 98 9.76 5.31 14.52
CA VAL A 98 9.96 6.47 13.64
C VAL A 98 11.05 7.39 14.18
N VAL A 99 11.06 7.67 15.48
CA VAL A 99 12.13 8.46 16.12
C VAL A 99 13.48 7.80 15.90
N ALA A 100 13.61 6.49 16.17
CA ALA A 100 14.86 5.77 15.95
C ALA A 100 15.32 5.84 14.48
N LEU A 101 14.40 5.64 13.53
CA LEU A 101 14.72 5.73 12.11
C LEU A 101 15.17 7.14 11.71
N ALA A 102 14.45 8.17 12.18
CA ALA A 102 14.79 9.57 11.91
C ALA A 102 16.13 9.97 12.52
N THR A 103 16.43 9.50 13.73
CA THR A 103 17.74 9.70 14.36
C THR A 103 18.84 9.05 13.54
N ALA A 104 18.70 7.78 13.14
CA ALA A 104 19.74 7.12 12.33
C ALA A 104 19.94 7.77 10.95
N LEU A 105 18.86 8.30 10.35
CA LEU A 105 18.95 9.11 9.14
C LEU A 105 19.76 10.40 9.38
N GLN A 106 19.51 11.10 10.48
CA GLN A 106 20.17 12.37 10.78
C GLN A 106 21.63 12.20 11.20
N GLU A 107 21.95 11.16 11.96
CA GLU A 107 23.27 10.93 12.54
C GLU A 107 24.24 10.34 11.51
N SER A 108 23.81 9.40 10.67
CA SER A 108 24.71 8.71 9.75
C SER A 108 24.17 8.52 8.33
N GLY A 109 22.96 9.01 8.04
CA GLY A 109 22.29 8.73 6.78
C GLY A 109 21.95 7.25 6.63
N LEU A 110 21.60 6.54 7.72
CA LEU A 110 21.37 5.08 7.74
C LEU A 110 22.58 4.25 7.33
N ARG A 111 23.79 4.70 7.62
CA ARG A 111 25.03 3.95 7.36
C ARG A 111 25.68 3.54 8.66
N ASN A 112 26.19 2.31 8.73
CA ASN A 112 26.95 1.85 9.88
C ASN A 112 28.40 2.33 9.76
N LEU A 113 28.69 3.55 10.21
CA LEU A 113 29.98 4.20 10.02
C LEU A 113 31.02 3.75 11.06
N PRO A 114 32.27 3.47 10.66
CA PRO A 114 33.36 3.17 11.59
C PRO A 114 34.08 4.45 12.06
N TYR A 115 33.47 5.62 11.87
CA TYR A 115 34.02 6.94 12.23
C TYR A 115 32.91 7.93 12.57
N GLY A 116 33.29 9.08 13.13
CA GLY A 116 32.39 10.15 13.52
C GLY A 116 33.14 11.27 14.25
N ASP A 117 32.39 12.13 14.92
CA ASP A 117 33.01 13.08 15.86
C ASP A 117 33.69 12.31 17.01
N ARG A 118 34.99 12.56 17.19
CA ARG A 118 35.86 11.92 18.18
C ARG A 118 35.86 10.38 18.03
N ASP A 119 35.15 9.68 18.90
CA ASP A 119 35.01 8.22 18.94
C ASP A 119 33.56 7.78 18.69
N SER A 120 32.74 8.64 18.08
CA SER A 120 31.35 8.29 17.73
C SER A 120 31.30 7.29 16.59
N LEU A 121 30.45 6.26 16.70
CA LEU A 121 30.39 5.14 15.76
C LEU A 121 28.94 4.70 15.47
N GLY A 122 28.77 4.05 14.32
CA GLY A 122 27.58 3.31 13.93
C GLY A 122 26.36 4.16 13.55
N LEU A 123 25.20 3.51 13.45
CA LEU A 123 23.96 4.10 12.92
C LEU A 123 23.47 5.33 13.67
N PHE A 124 23.72 5.40 14.98
CA PHE A 124 23.25 6.49 15.84
C PHE A 124 24.39 7.39 16.30
N GLN A 125 25.58 7.27 15.69
CA GLN A 125 26.79 7.98 16.11
C GLN A 125 27.00 7.95 17.62
N GLN A 126 26.90 6.76 18.22
CA GLN A 126 27.01 6.57 19.67
C GLN A 126 28.47 6.74 20.08
N ARG A 127 28.70 7.33 21.26
CA ARG A 127 30.04 7.67 21.75
C ARG A 127 30.47 6.76 22.91
N PRO A 128 31.28 5.71 22.68
CA PRO A 128 31.62 4.71 23.70
C PRO A 128 32.35 5.31 24.90
N SER A 129 33.22 6.31 24.71
CA SER A 129 33.89 7.00 25.83
C SER A 129 32.94 7.75 26.78
N GLN A 130 31.69 8.00 26.36
CA GLN A 130 30.64 8.58 27.21
C GLN A 130 29.67 7.53 27.76
N GLY A 131 29.97 6.24 27.59
CA GLY A 131 29.10 5.14 28.01
C GLY A 131 27.93 4.88 27.07
N TRP A 132 27.99 5.35 25.82
CA TRP A 132 26.97 5.09 24.80
C TRP A 132 27.46 4.04 23.80
N GLY A 133 26.66 2.99 23.59
CA GLY A 133 26.98 1.93 22.62
C GLY A 133 28.00 0.91 23.12
N ALA A 134 28.47 0.06 22.21
CA ALA A 134 29.42 -1.01 22.52
C ALA A 134 30.88 -0.50 22.51
N THR A 135 31.65 -0.88 23.53
CA THR A 135 33.09 -0.59 23.69
C THR A 135 33.96 -1.79 23.26
N SER A 136 33.70 -2.38 22.09
CA SER A 136 34.44 -3.57 21.62
C SER A 136 35.47 -3.24 20.56
#